data_AF-A0A2S2R767-F1
#
_entry.id   AF-A0A2S2R767-F1
#
_cell.length_a   1.000
_cell.length_b   1.000
_cell.length_c   1.000
_cell.angle_alpha   90.00
_cell.angle_beta   90.00
_cell.angle_gamma   90.00
#
_symmetry.space_group_name_H-M   'P 1'
#
loop_
_entity.id
_entity.type
_entity.pdbx_description
1 polymer ?
#
loop_
_entity_poly.entity_id
_entity_poly.type
_entity_poly.pdbx_seq_one_letter_code
_entity_poly.pdbx_strand_id
1 'polypeptide(L)'
;MGWTLQQPRSRHLLLLFITFASCVTVVFISKSDTREMYDHGSVTYKMAEMEMRVDHLTRLYELRDKDVQELIKHFSSVLKTIVKSLNVSVSGDIESLIVAYNKSIEMVRSPMANFDVYTFLPHLRSHKDYLRPLILHSGGRNAVSMVFGVPTVRRQQQTYLIQTLINLVSNMNQTEQKDSLIVIMIGEVTHVYY
;
A
#
# COMPACT_ATOMS: atom_id res chain seq x y z
N MET A 1 -42.51 -69.23 -13.27
CA MET A 1 -42.90 -68.75 -11.92
C MET A 1 -41.63 -68.63 -11.11
N GLY A 2 -41.20 -67.53 -10.52
CA GLY A 2 -41.73 -66.19 -10.29
C GLY A 2 -40.75 -65.62 -9.26
N TRP A 3 -40.01 -64.56 -9.62
CA TRP A 3 -38.91 -64.02 -8.81
C TRP A 3 -39.47 -63.22 -7.64
N THR A 4 -38.99 -63.46 -6.42
CA THR A 4 -39.31 -62.63 -5.24
C THR A 4 -38.04 -62.02 -4.67
N LEU A 5 -37.67 -60.85 -5.19
CA LEU A 5 -36.60 -60.02 -4.65
C LEU A 5 -37.19 -59.03 -3.63
N GLN A 6 -36.88 -59.28 -2.35
CA GLN A 6 -37.27 -58.41 -1.24
C GLN A 6 -36.41 -57.14 -1.24
N GLN A 7 -36.88 -56.05 -1.85
CA GLN A 7 -36.23 -54.73 -1.78
C GLN A 7 -37.23 -53.55 -1.83
N PRO A 8 -37.59 -52.94 -0.68
CA PRO A 8 -38.19 -51.61 -0.69
C PRO A 8 -37.47 -50.55 0.17
N ARG A 9 -36.62 -50.91 1.14
CA ARG A 9 -36.09 -49.93 2.13
C ARG A 9 -34.94 -49.04 1.64
N SER A 10 -34.11 -49.53 0.71
CA SER A 10 -32.92 -48.79 0.23
C SER A 10 -33.26 -47.62 -0.70
N ARG A 11 -34.38 -47.68 -1.43
CA ARG A 11 -34.75 -46.66 -2.43
C ARG A 11 -35.26 -45.38 -1.76
N HIS A 12 -35.99 -45.50 -0.65
CA HIS A 12 -36.46 -44.35 0.13
C HIS A 12 -35.32 -43.59 0.82
N LEU A 13 -34.30 -44.31 1.31
CA LEU A 13 -33.09 -43.69 1.86
C LEU A 13 -32.33 -42.88 0.81
N LEU A 14 -32.18 -43.42 -0.40
CA LEU A 14 -31.48 -42.74 -1.48
C LEU A 14 -32.20 -41.44 -1.90
N LEU A 15 -33.53 -41.44 -1.94
CA LEU A 15 -34.32 -40.23 -2.20
C LEU A 15 -34.16 -39.17 -1.11
N LEU A 16 -34.11 -39.56 0.17
CA LEU A 16 -33.84 -38.65 1.28
C LEU A 16 -32.44 -38.03 1.23
N PHE A 17 -31.43 -38.79 0.83
CA PHE A 17 -30.07 -38.27 0.65
C PHE A 17 -30.01 -37.25 -0.50
N ILE A 18 -30.71 -37.51 -1.61
CA ILE A 18 -30.75 -36.58 -2.76
C ILE A 18 -31.45 -35.27 -2.37
N THR A 19 -32.57 -35.33 -1.65
CA THR A 19 -33.27 -34.11 -1.21
C THR A 19 -32.45 -33.32 -0.19
N PHE A 20 -31.77 -34.00 0.74
CA PHE A 20 -30.88 -33.37 1.70
C PHE A 20 -29.67 -32.72 1.01
N ALA A 21 -29.03 -33.43 0.07
CA ALA A 21 -27.91 -32.89 -0.70
C ALA A 21 -28.31 -31.65 -1.50
N SER A 22 -29.48 -31.68 -2.15
CA SER A 22 -30.05 -30.52 -2.87
C SER A 22 -30.33 -29.34 -1.93
N CYS A 23 -30.85 -29.59 -0.74
CA CYS A 23 -31.10 -28.54 0.25
C CYS A 23 -29.79 -27.92 0.76
N VAL A 24 -28.76 -28.75 0.99
CA VAL A 24 -27.42 -28.29 1.39
C VAL A 24 -26.77 -27.45 0.29
N THR A 25 -26.85 -27.86 -0.98
CA THR A 25 -26.26 -27.06 -2.07
C THR A 25 -26.94 -25.70 -2.22
N VAL A 26 -28.26 -25.61 -2.08
CA VAL A 26 -28.99 -24.33 -2.12
C VAL A 26 -28.55 -23.41 -0.98
N VAL A 27 -28.41 -23.92 0.26
CA VAL A 27 -27.95 -23.12 1.40
C VAL A 27 -26.50 -22.64 1.23
N PHE A 28 -25.63 -23.48 0.67
CA PHE A 28 -24.24 -23.08 0.38
C PHE A 28 -24.16 -22.01 -0.71
N ILE A 29 -24.96 -22.11 -1.78
CA ILE A 29 -25.02 -21.11 -2.84
C ILE A 29 -25.55 -19.77 -2.28
N SER A 30 -26.66 -19.78 -1.52
CA SER A 30 -27.21 -18.55 -0.92
C SER A 30 -26.26 -17.90 0.10
N LYS A 31 -25.43 -18.68 0.80
CA LYS A 31 -24.45 -18.16 1.77
C LYS A 31 -23.17 -17.64 1.09
N SER A 32 -22.85 -18.13 -0.10
CA SER A 32 -21.74 -17.64 -0.92
C SER A 32 -22.07 -16.28 -1.53
N ASP A 33 -23.26 -16.16 -2.12
CA ASP A 33 -23.77 -14.93 -2.75
C ASP A 33 -23.89 -13.77 -1.77
N THR A 34 -24.30 -14.08 -0.53
CA THR A 34 -24.39 -13.10 0.57
C THR A 34 -23.03 -12.76 1.22
N ARG A 35 -21.94 -13.48 0.93
CA ARG A 35 -20.60 -13.08 1.44
C ARG A 35 -19.86 -12.15 0.50
N GLU A 36 -20.07 -12.27 -0.81
CA GLU A 36 -19.43 -11.37 -1.78
C GLU A 36 -20.14 -10.00 -1.87
N MET A 37 -21.47 -9.97 -1.69
CA MET A 37 -22.25 -8.74 -1.87
C MET A 37 -22.14 -7.72 -0.71
N TYR A 38 -21.80 -8.14 0.50
CA TYR A 38 -21.75 -7.24 1.67
C TYR A 38 -20.41 -6.54 1.90
N ASP A 39 -19.33 -6.96 1.23
CA ASP A 39 -17.99 -6.39 1.43
C ASP A 39 -17.57 -5.50 0.24
N HIS A 40 -17.81 -5.94 -1.00
CA HIS A 40 -17.36 -5.24 -2.20
C HIS A 40 -18.02 -3.85 -2.36
N GLY A 41 -19.31 -3.72 -2.01
CA GLY A 41 -20.03 -2.43 -2.09
C GLY A 41 -19.50 -1.38 -1.12
N SER A 42 -19.00 -1.80 0.04
CA SER A 42 -18.41 -0.87 1.03
C SER A 42 -17.02 -0.41 0.61
N VAL A 43 -16.22 -1.32 0.03
CA VAL A 43 -14.88 -1.01 -0.47
C VAL A 43 -14.97 -0.06 -1.66
N THR A 44 -15.84 -0.33 -2.63
CA THR A 44 -16.01 0.55 -3.80
C THR A 44 -16.55 1.92 -3.42
N TYR A 45 -17.49 1.99 -2.48
CA TYR A 45 -17.98 3.27 -1.94
C TYR A 45 -16.86 4.10 -1.31
N LYS A 46 -16.04 3.48 -0.45
CA LYS A 46 -14.91 4.16 0.19
C LYS A 46 -13.82 4.55 -0.81
N MET A 47 -13.67 3.78 -1.88
CA MET A 47 -12.72 4.07 -2.96
C MET A 47 -13.17 5.29 -3.76
N ALA A 48 -14.46 5.37 -4.11
CA ALA A 48 -15.05 6.54 -4.77
C ALA A 48 -14.98 7.81 -3.89
N GLU A 49 -15.22 7.65 -2.59
CA GLU A 49 -15.08 8.76 -1.62
C GLU A 49 -13.62 9.24 -1.52
N MET A 50 -12.66 8.31 -1.47
CA MET A 50 -11.24 8.64 -1.48
C MET A 50 -10.83 9.34 -2.78
N GLU A 51 -11.29 8.85 -3.92
CA GLU A 51 -11.01 9.45 -5.23
C GLU A 51 -11.52 10.89 -5.29
N MET A 52 -12.74 11.14 -4.79
CA MET A 52 -13.30 12.49 -4.70
C MET A 52 -12.48 13.40 -3.78
N ARG A 53 -11.99 12.89 -2.63
CA ARG A 53 -11.13 13.68 -1.74
C ARG A 53 -9.78 14.01 -2.38
N VAL A 54 -9.18 13.07 -3.10
CA VAL A 54 -7.92 13.29 -3.81
C VAL A 54 -8.10 14.34 -4.91
N ASP A 55 -9.17 14.25 -5.70
CA ASP A 55 -9.50 15.25 -6.73
C ASP A 55 -9.75 16.64 -6.11
N HIS A 56 -10.53 16.69 -5.02
CA HIS A 56 -10.76 17.94 -4.30
C HIS A 56 -9.48 18.58 -3.77
N LEU A 57 -8.61 17.79 -3.12
CA LEU A 57 -7.32 18.26 -2.63
C LEU A 57 -6.45 18.76 -3.78
N THR A 58 -6.41 18.04 -4.90
CA THR A 58 -5.64 18.43 -6.09
C THR A 58 -6.08 19.80 -6.58
N ARG A 59 -7.39 20.05 -6.70
CA ARG A 59 -7.92 21.37 -7.09
C ARG A 59 -7.54 22.47 -6.09
N LEU A 60 -7.60 22.19 -4.78
CA LEU A 60 -7.19 23.15 -3.76
C LEU A 60 -5.69 23.50 -3.88
N TYR A 61 -4.84 22.52 -4.16
CA TYR A 61 -3.42 22.76 -4.40
C TYR A 61 -3.18 23.62 -5.65
N GLU A 62 -3.90 23.35 -6.75
CA GLU A 62 -3.78 24.16 -7.97
C GLU A 62 -4.22 25.61 -7.77
N LEU A 63 -5.30 25.85 -7.03
CA LEU A 63 -5.75 27.20 -6.71
C LEU A 63 -4.71 27.93 -5.85
N ARG A 64 -4.22 27.25 -4.80
CA ARG A 64 -3.17 27.78 -3.92
C ARG A 64 -1.90 28.14 -4.69
N ASP A 65 -1.48 27.31 -5.65
CA ASP A 65 -0.29 27.60 -6.46
C ASP A 65 -0.50 28.85 -7.33
N LYS A 66 -1.69 28.99 -7.96
CA LYS A 66 -2.04 30.19 -8.75
C LYS A 66 -2.02 31.46 -7.91
N ASP A 67 -2.63 31.43 -6.72
CA ASP A 67 -2.66 32.59 -5.80
C ASP A 67 -1.25 32.99 -5.37
N VAL A 68 -0.40 32.00 -5.07
CA VAL A 68 1.00 32.23 -4.72
C VAL A 68 1.76 32.83 -5.90
N GLN A 69 1.59 32.31 -7.12
CA GLN A 69 2.23 32.88 -8.33
C GLN A 69 1.81 34.33 -8.58
N GLU A 70 0.52 34.65 -8.43
CA GLU A 70 0.01 36.01 -8.58
C GLU A 70 0.61 36.95 -7.54
N LEU A 71 0.66 36.51 -6.27
CA LEU A 71 1.25 37.29 -5.18
C LEU A 71 2.74 37.58 -5.42
N ILE A 72 3.51 36.58 -5.87
CA ILE A 72 4.94 36.74 -6.23
C ILE A 72 5.09 37.78 -7.32
N LYS A 73 4.27 37.70 -8.37
CA LYS A 73 4.33 38.61 -9.51
C LYS A 73 4.05 40.05 -9.07
N HIS A 74 3.03 40.25 -8.23
CA HIS A 74 2.71 41.54 -7.65
C HIS A 74 3.86 42.07 -6.79
N PHE A 75 4.38 41.26 -5.88
CA PHE A 75 5.49 41.66 -5.01
C PHE A 75 6.76 42.01 -5.80
N SER A 76 7.13 41.18 -6.77
CA SER A 76 8.28 41.40 -7.65
C SER A 76 8.16 42.70 -8.45
N SER A 77 6.97 43.03 -8.95
CA SER A 77 6.70 44.29 -9.65
C SER A 77 6.88 45.51 -8.73
N VAL A 78 6.36 45.44 -7.50
CA VAL A 78 6.51 46.51 -6.50
C VAL A 78 7.99 46.67 -6.13
N LEU A 79 8.68 45.56 -5.85
CA LEU A 79 10.09 45.56 -5.49
C LEU A 79 10.95 46.16 -6.62
N LYS A 80 10.71 45.78 -7.88
CA LYS A 80 11.40 46.35 -9.04
C LYS A 80 11.17 47.85 -9.18
N THR A 81 9.96 48.32 -8.89
CA THR A 81 9.61 49.75 -8.92
C THR A 81 10.36 50.53 -7.85
N ILE A 82 10.45 49.99 -6.62
CA ILE A 82 11.18 50.60 -5.50
C ILE A 82 12.70 50.62 -5.76
N VAL A 83 13.27 49.51 -6.22
CA VAL A 83 14.71 49.44 -6.56
C VAL A 83 15.06 50.47 -7.63
N LYS A 84 14.21 50.61 -8.66
CA LYS A 84 14.39 51.60 -9.72
C LYS A 84 14.25 53.04 -9.22
N SER A 85 13.32 53.33 -8.31
CA SER A 85 13.12 54.69 -7.79
C SER A 85 14.23 55.12 -6.82
N LEU A 86 14.84 54.18 -6.10
CA LEU A 86 15.89 54.47 -5.13
C LEU A 86 17.31 54.52 -5.75
N ASN A 87 17.49 54.12 -7.01
CA ASN A 87 18.81 54.00 -7.68
C ASN A 87 19.86 53.26 -6.83
N VAL A 88 19.40 52.32 -6.01
CA VAL A 88 20.25 51.51 -5.13
C VAL A 88 20.80 50.36 -5.96
N SER A 89 22.13 50.24 -6.06
CA SER A 89 22.73 49.01 -6.59
C SER A 89 22.32 47.87 -5.67
N VAL A 90 21.69 46.84 -6.23
CA VAL A 90 21.15 45.67 -5.51
C VAL A 90 22.24 45.11 -4.59
N SER A 91 22.17 45.46 -3.30
CA SER A 91 23.05 44.93 -2.26
C SER A 91 22.78 43.43 -2.10
N GLY A 92 23.83 42.65 -1.81
CA GLY A 92 23.81 41.17 -1.75
C GLY A 92 22.74 40.55 -0.84
N ASP A 93 22.08 41.36 -0.01
CA ASP A 93 20.94 40.97 0.82
C ASP A 93 19.73 40.49 -0.01
N ILE A 94 19.45 41.12 -1.17
CA ILE A 94 18.32 40.72 -2.04
C ILE A 94 18.61 39.38 -2.72
N GLU A 95 19.87 39.10 -3.06
CA GLU A 95 20.28 37.82 -3.66
C GLU A 95 20.12 36.68 -2.63
N SER A 96 20.47 36.95 -1.37
CA SER A 96 20.22 36.00 -0.26
C SER A 96 18.72 35.72 -0.05
N LEU A 97 17.86 36.74 -0.23
CA LEU A 97 16.41 36.59 -0.13
C LEU A 97 15.84 35.80 -1.31
N ILE A 98 16.35 35.98 -2.52
CA ILE A 98 15.93 35.18 -3.70
C ILE A 98 16.35 33.71 -3.52
N VAL A 99 17.53 33.44 -2.98
CA VAL A 99 17.98 32.08 -2.66
C VAL A 99 17.12 31.44 -1.57
N ALA A 100 16.86 32.15 -0.48
CA ALA A 100 15.98 31.68 0.60
C ALA A 100 14.54 31.44 0.09
N TYR A 101 14.07 32.30 -0.81
CA TYR A 101 12.76 32.19 -1.45
C TYR A 101 12.66 30.95 -2.34
N ASN A 102 13.62 30.75 -3.24
CA ASN A 102 13.65 29.57 -4.11
C ASN A 102 13.75 28.26 -3.31
N LYS A 103 14.51 28.25 -2.21
CA LYS A 103 14.58 27.13 -1.27
C LYS A 103 13.24 26.84 -0.59
N SER A 104 12.47 27.88 -0.26
CA SER A 104 11.13 27.73 0.31
C SER A 104 10.11 27.23 -0.72
N ILE A 105 10.22 27.67 -1.98
CA ILE A 105 9.41 27.14 -3.09
C ILE A 105 9.72 25.67 -3.33
N GLU A 106 10.98 25.22 -3.31
CA GLU A 106 11.31 23.80 -3.47
C GLU A 106 10.67 22.93 -2.38
N MET A 107 10.63 23.44 -1.14
CA MET A 107 9.99 22.76 -0.01
C MET A 107 8.45 22.65 -0.16
N VAL A 108 7.82 23.61 -0.86
CA VAL A 108 6.38 23.61 -1.15
C VAL A 108 6.04 22.80 -2.40
N ARG A 109 6.89 22.84 -3.43
CA ARG A 109 6.67 22.22 -4.75
C ARG A 109 6.82 20.71 -4.74
N SER A 110 7.47 20.16 -3.72
CA SER A 110 7.49 18.71 -3.49
C SER A 110 6.85 18.39 -2.13
N PRO A 111 5.52 18.31 -2.04
CA PRO A 111 4.82 17.78 -0.87
C PRO A 111 5.34 16.39 -0.47
N MET A 112 5.92 15.64 -1.43
CA MET A 112 6.56 14.34 -1.22
C MET A 112 8.02 14.40 -0.75
N ALA A 113 8.74 15.52 -0.92
CA ALA A 113 10.13 15.62 -0.45
C ALA A 113 10.25 15.56 1.09
N ASN A 114 9.18 15.90 1.80
CA ASN A 114 9.10 15.80 3.27
C ASN A 114 8.36 14.54 3.76
N PHE A 115 8.02 13.61 2.86
CA PHE A 115 7.47 12.32 3.26
C PHE A 115 8.60 11.39 3.72
N ASP A 116 9.05 11.62 4.95
CA ASP A 116 9.90 10.68 5.68
C ASP A 116 9.10 9.39 5.98
N VAL A 117 9.78 8.24 6.06
CA VAL A 117 9.18 6.96 6.47
C VAL A 117 8.40 7.09 7.78
N TYR A 118 8.87 7.95 8.69
CA TYR A 118 8.22 8.21 9.97
C TYR A 118 6.94 9.05 9.87
N THR A 119 6.64 9.66 8.73
CA THR A 119 5.35 10.33 8.50
C THR A 119 4.22 9.29 8.41
N PHE A 120 4.48 8.14 7.79
CA PHE A 120 3.52 7.02 7.71
C PHE A 120 3.70 5.99 8.81
N LEU A 121 4.90 5.84 9.34
CA LEU A 121 5.23 4.90 10.42
C LEU A 121 5.71 5.66 11.67
N PRO A 122 4.86 6.50 12.29
CA PRO A 122 5.26 7.37 13.39
C PRO A 122 5.73 6.60 14.63
N HIS A 123 5.21 5.38 14.83
CA HIS A 123 5.61 4.49 15.92
C HIS A 123 7.07 4.02 15.83
N LEU A 124 7.69 4.11 14.64
CA LEU A 124 9.10 3.77 14.44
C LEU A 124 10.04 4.91 14.80
N ARG A 125 9.53 6.13 15.06
CA ARG A 125 10.38 7.30 15.40
C ARG A 125 11.16 7.07 16.70
N SER A 126 10.55 6.39 17.68
CA SER A 126 11.18 5.99 18.94
C SER A 126 11.96 4.68 18.85
N HIS A 127 11.81 3.91 17.76
CA HIS A 127 12.40 2.58 17.59
C HIS A 127 13.02 2.44 16.20
N LYS A 128 14.02 3.29 15.89
CA LYS A 128 14.67 3.31 14.55
C LYS A 128 15.31 1.97 14.17
N ASP A 129 15.70 1.18 15.16
CA ASP A 129 16.30 -0.13 14.95
C ASP A 129 15.31 -1.18 14.43
N TYR A 130 13.99 -0.94 14.52
CA TYR A 130 12.97 -1.87 14.01
C TYR A 130 12.92 -1.92 12.48
N LEU A 131 13.51 -0.93 11.80
CA LEU A 131 13.69 -0.93 10.35
C LEU A 131 14.95 -1.70 9.91
N ARG A 132 15.78 -2.13 10.86
CA ARG A 132 16.97 -2.92 10.55
C ARG A 132 16.60 -4.40 10.56
N PRO A 133 16.97 -5.16 9.53
CA PRO A 133 16.70 -6.59 9.52
C PRO A 133 17.49 -7.27 10.64
N LEU A 134 16.83 -8.17 11.37
CA LEU A 134 17.46 -8.98 12.42
C LEU A 134 18.57 -9.88 11.85
N ILE A 135 18.36 -10.39 10.64
CA ILE A 135 19.31 -11.22 9.91
C ILE A 135 19.49 -10.59 8.53
N LEU A 136 20.73 -10.25 8.19
CA LEU A 136 21.10 -9.72 6.88
C LEU A 136 22.06 -10.68 6.19
N HIS A 137 21.60 -11.25 5.07
CA HIS A 137 22.45 -12.04 4.19
C HIS A 137 22.25 -11.60 2.74
N SER A 138 22.92 -10.52 2.35
CA SER A 138 22.85 -9.98 0.98
C SER A 138 23.83 -10.66 0.01
N GLY A 139 24.78 -11.46 0.50
CA GLY A 139 25.84 -12.05 -0.34
C GLY A 139 26.71 -10.99 -1.04
N GLY A 140 26.83 -9.79 -0.46
CA GLY A 140 27.56 -8.66 -1.05
C GLY A 140 26.79 -7.87 -2.11
N ARG A 141 25.52 -8.22 -2.38
CA ARG A 141 24.66 -7.49 -3.31
C ARG A 141 24.24 -6.15 -2.71
N ASN A 142 24.43 -5.09 -3.49
CA ASN A 142 23.99 -3.72 -3.21
C ASN A 142 23.40 -3.13 -4.50
N ALA A 143 22.55 -2.10 -4.39
CA ALA A 143 21.96 -1.38 -5.54
C ALA A 143 21.22 -2.28 -6.54
N VAL A 144 20.43 -3.24 -6.04
CA VAL A 144 19.58 -4.10 -6.87
C VAL A 144 18.41 -3.33 -7.47
N SER A 145 17.96 -3.74 -8.66
CA SER A 145 16.79 -3.13 -9.29
C SER A 145 15.46 -3.52 -8.65
N MET A 146 15.40 -4.68 -7.98
CA MET A 146 14.16 -5.22 -7.41
C MET A 146 14.33 -5.76 -6.00
N VAL A 147 13.34 -5.50 -5.14
CA VAL A 147 13.27 -6.04 -3.77
C VAL A 147 11.91 -6.71 -3.55
N PHE A 148 11.91 -7.98 -3.14
CA PHE A 148 10.71 -8.74 -2.82
C PHE A 148 10.45 -8.72 -1.31
N GLY A 149 9.34 -8.10 -0.90
CA GLY A 149 8.86 -8.20 0.48
C GLY A 149 7.99 -9.44 0.68
N VAL A 150 8.40 -10.35 1.57
CA VAL A 150 7.64 -11.56 1.92
C VAL A 150 7.15 -11.47 3.37
N PRO A 151 5.90 -11.04 3.61
CA PRO A 151 5.33 -11.07 4.94
C PRO A 151 4.91 -12.49 5.33
N THR A 152 5.19 -12.88 6.57
CA THR A 152 4.80 -14.20 7.09
C THR A 152 4.39 -14.12 8.56
N VAL A 153 3.50 -15.01 8.95
CA VAL A 153 3.06 -15.22 10.34
C VAL A 153 3.02 -16.72 10.59
N ARG A 154 3.26 -17.15 11.83
CA ARG A 154 3.13 -18.55 12.19
C ARG A 154 1.72 -19.06 11.93
N ARG A 155 1.60 -20.23 11.32
CA ARG A 155 0.35 -20.96 11.16
C ARG A 155 0.48 -22.31 11.86
N GLN A 156 -0.62 -22.78 12.44
CA GLN A 156 -0.61 -24.04 13.22
C GLN A 156 -0.42 -25.28 12.34
N GLN A 157 -0.92 -25.26 11.10
CA GLN A 157 -0.93 -26.45 10.23
C GLN A 157 0.31 -26.55 9.33
N GLN A 158 0.66 -25.47 8.61
CA GLN A 158 1.80 -25.49 7.70
C GLN A 158 2.40 -24.09 7.50
N THR A 159 3.72 -24.03 7.46
CA THR A 159 4.47 -22.80 7.16
C THR A 159 4.74 -22.72 5.67
N TYR A 160 4.16 -21.72 5.00
CA TYR A 160 4.32 -21.54 3.55
C TYR A 160 5.64 -20.86 3.15
N LEU A 161 6.37 -20.28 4.10
CA LEU A 161 7.53 -19.43 3.82
C LEU A 161 8.56 -20.13 2.93
N ILE A 162 8.97 -21.35 3.29
CA ILE A 162 10.00 -22.08 2.54
C ILE A 162 9.52 -22.39 1.12
N GLN A 163 8.28 -22.85 0.95
CA GLN A 163 7.74 -23.14 -0.37
C GLN A 163 7.61 -21.88 -1.22
N THR A 164 7.19 -20.76 -0.63
CA THR A 164 7.14 -19.46 -1.31
C THR A 164 8.52 -19.03 -1.77
N LEU A 165 9.55 -19.15 -0.93
CA LEU A 165 10.93 -18.79 -1.29
C LEU A 165 11.48 -19.68 -2.40
N ILE A 166 11.24 -20.99 -2.32
CA ILE A 166 11.64 -21.94 -3.38
C ILE A 166 10.99 -21.54 -4.70
N ASN A 167 9.67 -21.33 -4.71
CA ASN A 167 8.94 -20.95 -5.92
C ASN A 167 9.41 -19.60 -6.47
N LEU A 168 9.69 -18.63 -5.59
CA LEU A 168 10.13 -17.31 -6.00
C LEU A 168 11.49 -17.38 -6.69
N VAL A 169 12.46 -18.07 -6.08
CA VAL A 169 13.82 -18.22 -6.63
C VAL A 169 13.85 -19.12 -7.87
N SER A 170 13.07 -20.20 -7.90
CA SER A 170 13.06 -21.13 -9.03
C SER A 170 12.50 -20.52 -10.32
N ASN A 171 11.64 -19.51 -10.19
CA ASN A 171 11.07 -18.79 -11.33
C ASN A 171 11.95 -17.62 -11.79
N MET A 172 13.07 -17.33 -11.11
CA MET A 172 14.02 -16.30 -11.52
C MET A 172 15.14 -16.89 -12.38
N ASN A 173 15.52 -16.17 -13.43
CA ASN A 173 16.75 -16.46 -14.16
C ASN A 173 17.99 -16.00 -13.37
N GLN A 174 19.19 -16.39 -13.82
CA GLN A 174 20.44 -16.08 -13.08
C GLN A 174 20.71 -14.57 -12.93
N THR A 175 20.27 -13.76 -13.90
CA THR A 175 20.45 -12.30 -13.86
C THR A 175 19.55 -11.71 -12.78
N GLU A 176 18.28 -12.11 -12.76
CA GLU A 176 17.30 -11.68 -11.75
C GLU A 176 17.70 -12.11 -10.34
N GLN A 177 18.23 -13.33 -10.17
CA GLN A 177 18.72 -13.79 -8.86
C GLN A 177 19.92 -12.97 -8.36
N LYS A 178 20.75 -12.43 -9.26
CA LYS A 178 21.88 -11.56 -8.91
C LYS A 178 21.47 -10.12 -8.68
N ASP A 179 20.38 -9.67 -9.31
CA ASP A 179 19.86 -8.31 -9.25
C ASP A 179 18.57 -8.19 -8.41
N SER A 180 18.44 -9.02 -7.38
CA SER A 180 17.31 -8.94 -6.45
C SER A 180 17.70 -9.20 -5.00
N LEU A 181 16.87 -8.66 -4.09
CA LEU A 181 16.90 -8.96 -2.67
C LEU A 181 15.52 -9.44 -2.21
N ILE A 182 15.49 -10.38 -1.27
CA ILE A 182 14.27 -10.83 -0.61
C ILE A 182 14.33 -10.38 0.85
N VAL A 183 13.33 -9.61 1.27
CA VAL A 183 13.18 -9.11 2.64
C VAL A 183 11.98 -9.80 3.26
N ILE A 184 12.21 -10.53 4.35
CA ILE A 184 11.18 -11.32 5.02
C ILE A 184 10.76 -10.60 6.30
N MET A 185 9.47 -10.32 6.45
CA MET A 185 8.89 -9.76 7.65
C MET A 185 8.14 -10.86 8.41
N ILE A 186 8.54 -11.14 9.65
CA ILE A 186 7.90 -12.14 10.52
C ILE A 186 7.01 -11.39 11.51
N GLY A 187 5.70 -11.43 11.30
CA GLY A 187 4.71 -10.74 12.13
C GLY A 187 4.25 -11.54 13.36
N GLU A 188 5.08 -12.41 13.91
CA GLU A 188 4.70 -13.17 15.11
C GLU A 188 4.52 -12.24 16.31
N VAL A 189 3.29 -12.16 16.82
CA VAL A 189 3.03 -11.65 18.16
C VAL A 189 3.26 -12.80 19.14
N THR A 190 4.39 -12.78 19.84
CA THR A 190 4.58 -13.60 21.03
C THR A 190 3.49 -13.26 22.04
N HIS A 191 2.38 -13.99 22.02
CA HIS A 191 1.50 -14.09 23.17
C HIS A 191 2.21 -14.92 24.24
N VAL A 192 3.17 -14.32 24.93
CA VAL A 192 3.63 -14.86 26.22
C VAL A 192 2.52 -14.52 27.21
N TYR A 193 1.51 -15.38 27.31
CA TYR A 193 0.66 -15.39 28.48
C TYR A 193 1.50 -15.98 29.62
N TYR A 194 1.96 -15.09 30.51
CA TYR A 194 2.51 -15.46 31.82
C TYR A 194 1.37 -15.86 32.76
#